data_AF-A0A0D0A3X8-F1
#
_entry.id   AF-A0A0D0A3X8-F1
#
_cell.length_a   1.000
_cell.length_b   1.000
_cell.length_c   1.000
_cell.angle_alpha   90.00
_cell.angle_beta   90.00
_cell.angle_gamma   90.00
#
_symmetry.space_group_name_H-M   'P 1'
#
loop_
_entity.id
_entity.type
_entity.pdbx_description
1 polymer ?
#
loop_
_entity_poly.entity_id
_entity_poly.type
_entity_poly.pdbx_seq_one_letter_code
_entity_poly.pdbx_strand_id
1 'polypeptide(L)'
;GKIATPQDFLKAIGRNSEKRVSIDSWEAFWRTTGWELKSASVPVRDRRYILWCMEKFRQDIPIEQFAHEPRPKKKIRGYVWGPAVQHGKRIR
;
A
#
# COMPACT_ATOMS: atom_id res chain seq x y z
N GLY A 1 -8.82 5.05 14.32
CA GLY A 1 -10.17 4.48 14.05
C GLY A 1 -10.20 3.02 14.44
N LYS A 2 -11.31 2.51 15.00
CA LYS A 2 -11.42 1.10 15.41
C LYS A 2 -11.39 0.21 14.15
N ILE A 3 -10.41 -0.67 14.07
CA ILE A 3 -10.30 -1.65 12.98
C ILE A 3 -11.01 -2.91 13.46
N ALA A 4 -12.21 -3.13 12.96
CA ALA A 4 -13.02 -4.30 13.33
C ALA A 4 -12.77 -5.47 12.40
N THR A 5 -12.42 -5.20 11.13
CA THR A 5 -12.26 -6.23 10.10
C THR A 5 -10.87 -6.19 9.44
N PRO A 6 -10.40 -7.32 8.87
CA PRO A 6 -9.19 -7.35 8.05
C PRO A 6 -9.28 -6.40 6.84
N GLN A 7 -10.48 -6.24 6.29
CA GLN A 7 -10.73 -5.34 5.17
C GLN A 7 -10.54 -3.86 5.57
N ASP A 8 -10.97 -3.48 6.78
CA ASP A 8 -10.71 -2.15 7.33
C ASP A 8 -9.22 -1.91 7.53
N PHE A 9 -8.48 -2.94 7.97
CA PHE A 9 -7.02 -2.86 8.09
C PHE A 9 -6.36 -2.62 6.73
N LEU A 10 -6.73 -3.41 5.72
CA LEU A 10 -6.21 -3.27 4.35
C LEU A 10 -6.54 -1.90 3.74
N LYS A 11 -7.70 -1.34 4.06
CA LYS A 11 -8.09 0.01 3.65
C LYS A 11 -7.28 1.08 4.38
N ALA A 12 -7.01 0.89 5.67
CA ALA A 12 -6.26 1.83 6.50
C ALA A 12 -4.77 1.93 6.10
N ILE A 13 -4.14 0.82 5.72
CA ILE A 13 -2.74 0.84 5.24
C ILE A 13 -2.60 1.48 3.85
N GLY A 14 -3.70 1.57 3.08
CA GLY A 14 -3.73 2.21 1.77
C GLY A 14 -3.02 1.42 0.67
N ARG A 15 -2.49 2.15 -0.33
CA ARG A 15 -1.84 1.61 -1.55
C ARG A 15 -2.71 0.66 -2.37
N ASN A 16 -4.03 0.81 -2.27
CA ASN A 16 -5.02 -0.02 -2.98
C ASN A 16 -4.85 -1.51 -2.61
N SER A 17 -4.47 -1.80 -1.36
CA SER A 17 -4.25 -3.14 -0.82
C SER A 17 -5.57 -3.89 -0.62
N GLU A 18 -6.64 -3.17 -0.30
CA GLU A 18 -8.00 -3.67 -0.13
C GLU A 18 -8.60 -4.30 -1.39
N LYS A 19 -8.09 -3.95 -2.57
CA LYS A 19 -8.52 -4.54 -3.85
C LYS A 19 -7.65 -5.71 -4.30
N ARG A 20 -6.47 -5.86 -3.70
CA ARG A 20 -5.49 -6.90 -4.09
C ARG A 20 -5.62 -8.16 -3.25
N VAL A 21 -6.15 -8.03 -2.04
CA VAL A 21 -6.30 -9.12 -1.09
C VAL A 21 -7.73 -9.07 -0.57
N SER A 22 -8.48 -10.16 -0.76
CA SER A 22 -9.80 -10.36 -0.18
C SER A 22 -9.68 -11.48 0.85
N ILE A 23 -9.80 -11.13 2.12
CA ILE A 23 -9.74 -12.10 3.22
C ILE A 23 -10.85 -11.77 4.21
N ASP A 24 -11.73 -12.74 4.43
CA ASP A 24 -12.97 -12.53 5.19
C ASP A 24 -12.78 -12.74 6.70
N SER A 25 -11.72 -13.44 7.13
CA SER A 25 -11.48 -13.80 8.54
C SER A 25 -10.14 -13.27 9.07
N TRP A 26 -10.14 -12.76 10.30
CA TRP A 26 -8.93 -12.29 10.99
C TRP A 26 -7.92 -13.41 11.21
N GLU A 27 -8.39 -14.60 11.54
CA GLU A 27 -7.52 -15.77 11.74
C GLU A 27 -6.81 -16.16 10.46
N ALA A 28 -7.55 -16.18 9.34
CA ALA A 28 -7.01 -16.46 8.02
C ALA A 28 -5.98 -15.39 7.62
N PHE A 29 -6.29 -14.12 7.90
CA PHE A 29 -5.39 -13.00 7.60
C PHE A 29 -4.07 -13.09 8.37
N TRP A 30 -4.11 -13.42 9.67
CA TRP A 30 -2.88 -13.53 10.47
C TRP A 30 -2.07 -14.79 10.17
N ARG A 31 -2.72 -15.84 9.65
CA ARG A 31 -2.04 -17.04 9.14
C ARG A 31 -1.48 -16.84 7.74
N THR A 32 -1.85 -15.75 7.05
CA THR A 32 -1.47 -15.59 5.64
C THR A 32 0.04 -15.47 5.48
N THR A 33 0.61 -16.32 4.64
CA THR A 33 2.06 -16.28 4.35
C THR A 33 2.35 -15.62 3.02
N GLY A 34 3.61 -15.21 2.82
CA GLY A 34 4.04 -14.63 1.54
C GLY A 34 3.87 -15.57 0.35
N TRP A 35 3.83 -16.88 0.57
CA TRP A 35 3.56 -17.90 -0.44
C TRP A 35 2.09 -17.91 -0.85
N GLU A 36 1.17 -17.82 0.10
CA GLU A 36 -0.27 -17.74 -0.19
C GLU A 36 -0.61 -16.47 -0.94
N LEU A 37 -0.02 -15.33 -0.55
CA LEU A 37 -0.16 -14.08 -1.29
C LEU A 37 0.45 -14.17 -2.70
N LYS A 38 1.49 -14.99 -2.89
CA LYS A 38 2.05 -15.25 -4.22
C LYS A 38 1.11 -16.09 -5.07
N SER A 39 0.50 -17.13 -4.50
CA SER A 39 -0.53 -17.94 -5.17
C SER A 39 -1.76 -17.11 -5.54
N ALA A 40 -2.13 -16.13 -4.70
CA ALA A 40 -3.17 -15.14 -4.98
C ALA A 40 -2.75 -14.04 -5.98
N SER A 41 -1.63 -14.20 -6.69
CA SER A 41 -1.12 -13.28 -7.71
C SER A 41 -0.86 -11.84 -7.22
N VAL A 42 -0.67 -11.63 -5.91
CA VAL A 42 -0.33 -10.32 -5.36
C VAL A 42 1.10 -9.96 -5.77
N PRO A 43 1.36 -8.76 -6.34
CA PRO A 43 2.71 -8.36 -6.74
C PRO A 43 3.69 -8.31 -5.57
N VAL A 44 4.97 -8.61 -5.84
CA VAL A 44 6.03 -8.70 -4.83
C VAL A 44 6.08 -7.47 -3.91
N ARG A 45 5.91 -6.28 -4.48
CA ARG A 45 5.96 -5.00 -3.75
C ARG A 45 4.86 -4.90 -2.69
N ASP A 46 3.65 -5.35 -3.02
CA ASP A 46 2.51 -5.25 -2.09
C ASP A 46 2.54 -6.38 -1.08
N ARG A 47 3.00 -7.58 -1.46
CA ARG A 47 3.22 -8.68 -0.50
C ARG A 47 4.15 -8.26 0.63
N ARG A 48 5.31 -7.66 0.28
CA ARG A 48 6.28 -7.16 1.27
C ARG A 48 5.67 -6.05 2.14
N TYR A 49 4.86 -5.19 1.55
CA TYR A 49 4.22 -4.08 2.26
C TYR A 49 3.19 -4.59 3.27
N ILE A 50 2.26 -5.46 2.85
CA ILE A 50 1.21 -6.03 3.70
C ILE A 50 1.82 -6.78 4.88
N LEU A 51 2.79 -7.67 4.62
CA LEU A 51 3.46 -8.43 5.69
C LEU A 51 4.21 -7.52 6.67
N TRP A 52 4.82 -6.44 6.18
CA TRP A 52 5.48 -5.45 7.04
C TRP A 52 4.46 -4.67 7.89
N CYS A 53 3.34 -4.26 7.32
CA CYS A 53 2.25 -3.60 8.06
C CYS A 53 1.64 -4.53 9.12
N MET A 54 1.47 -5.81 8.80
CA MET A 54 1.03 -6.85 9.73
C MET A 54 1.96 -6.93 10.95
N GLU A 55 3.27 -6.95 10.71
CA GLU A 55 4.27 -7.00 11.79
C GLU A 55 4.25 -5.72 12.64
N LYS A 56 4.07 -4.55 12.02
CA LYS A 56 3.96 -3.28 12.75
C LYS A 56 2.69 -3.19 13.59
N PHE A 57 1.59 -3.74 13.10
CA PHE A 57 0.36 -3.83 13.86
C PHE A 57 0.49 -4.78 15.07
N ARG A 58 1.24 -5.89 14.94
CA ARG A 58 1.55 -6.79 16.07
C ARG A 58 2.42 -6.13 17.14
N GLN A 59 3.17 -5.10 16.78
CA GLN A 59 4.01 -4.31 17.69
C GLN A 59 3.24 -3.15 18.33
N ASP A 60 1.91 -3.10 18.19
CA ASP A 60 1.03 -2.03 18.68
C ASP A 60 1.41 -0.62 18.18
N ILE A 61 2.12 -0.54 17.05
CA ILE A 61 2.46 0.74 16.44
C ILE A 61 1.20 1.30 15.75
N PRO A 62 0.83 2.58 15.99
CA PRO A 62 -0.32 3.18 15.33
C PRO A 62 -0.17 3.18 13.80
N ILE A 63 -1.23 2.76 13.09
CA ILE A 63 -1.21 2.63 11.62
C ILE A 63 -0.91 3.95 10.93
N GLU A 64 -1.35 5.07 11.48
CA GLU A 64 -1.09 6.42 10.96
C GLU A 64 0.41 6.74 10.88
N GLN A 65 1.25 6.10 11.70
CA GLN A 65 2.70 6.33 11.68
C GLN A 65 3.42 5.61 10.53
N PHE A 66 2.85 4.50 10.04
CA PHE A 66 3.54 3.63 9.07
C PHE A 66 2.76 3.43 7.77
N ALA A 67 1.46 3.71 7.75
CA ALA A 67 0.64 3.69 6.55
C ALA A 67 1.14 4.78 5.61
N HIS A 68 1.45 4.38 4.38
CA HIS A 68 1.94 5.29 3.37
C HIS A 68 0.94 5.30 2.24
N GLU A 69 0.28 6.43 2.04
CA GLU A 69 -0.53 6.64 0.86
C GLU A 69 0.31 6.47 -0.41
N PRO A 70 -0.31 5.98 -1.51
CA PRO A 70 0.37 5.93 -2.78
C PRO A 70 0.85 7.33 -3.15
N ARG A 71 2.14 7.47 -3.43
CA ARG A 71 2.73 8.77 -3.80
C ARG A 71 1.92 9.38 -4.94
N PRO A 72 1.49 10.64 -4.83
CA PRO A 72 0.72 11.28 -5.88
C PRO A 72 1.51 11.28 -7.17
N LYS A 73 0.79 11.15 -8.30
CA LYS A 73 1.41 11.15 -9.62
C LYS A 73 2.18 12.47 -9.82
N LYS A 74 3.43 12.37 -10.27
CA LYS A 74 4.23 13.55 -10.61
C LYS A 74 3.51 14.33 -11.71
N LYS A 75 3.17 15.59 -11.42
CA LYS A 75 2.58 16.51 -12.41
C LYS A 75 3.60 16.97 -13.45
N ILE A 76 4.85 17.12 -13.02
CA ILE A 76 5.97 17.58 -13.84
C ILE A 76 6.95 16.43 -14.04
N ARG A 77 7.26 16.13 -15.30
CA ARG A 77 8.25 15.13 -15.74
C ARG A 77 9.52 15.94 -16.03
N GLY A 78 10.39 16.14 -15.04
CA GLY A 78 11.45 17.17 -15.01
C GLY A 78 12.28 17.38 -16.29
N TYR A 79 13.01 18.49 -16.35
CA TYR A 79 13.66 19.06 -17.54
C TYR A 79 14.42 18.05 -18.44
N VAL A 80 15.14 17.11 -17.85
CA VAL A 80 16.03 16.16 -18.56
C VAL A 80 15.25 15.08 -19.34
N TRP A 81 14.02 14.76 -18.95
CA TRP A 81 13.25 13.61 -19.47
C TRP A 81 11.85 13.98 -19.99
N GLY A 82 11.56 15.27 -20.12
CA GLY A 82 10.26 15.77 -20.57
C GLY A 82 10.33 17.11 -21.29
N PRO A 83 9.22 17.55 -21.90
CA PRO A 83 9.17 18.83 -22.61
C PRO A 83 9.61 20.00 -21.73
N ALA A 84 10.31 20.97 -22.31
CA ALA A 84 10.82 22.14 -21.60
C ALA A 84 9.70 23.03 -21.03
N VAL A 85 8.50 22.98 -21.61
CA VAL A 85 7.30 23.66 -21.11
C VAL A 85 6.27 22.60 -20.75
N GLN A 86 5.83 22.57 -19.49
CA GLN A 86 4.74 21.70 -19.03
C GLN A 86 3.78 22.53 -18.20
N HIS A 87 2.47 22.33 -18.42
CA HIS A 87 1.41 23.07 -17.73
C HIS A 87 1.60 24.60 -17.80
N GLY A 88 2.01 25.12 -18.97
CA GLY A 88 2.22 26.56 -19.20
C GLY A 88 3.45 27.17 -18.52
N LYS A 89 4.27 26.38 -17.81
CA LYS A 89 5.50 26.84 -17.17
C LYS A 89 6.73 26.20 -17.81
N ARG A 90 7.73 27.03 -18.13
CA ARG A 90 9.04 26.54 -18.57
C ARG A 90 9.80 25.98 -17.38
N ILE A 91 10.14 24.71 -17.44
CA ILE A 91 10.93 24.00 -16.43
C ILE A 91 12.40 24.29 -16.74
N ARG A 92 13.18 24.62 -15.70
CA ARG A 92 14.63 24.78 -15.74
C ARG A 92 15.27 23.71 -14.87
#